data_AF-A0A1H3SW34-F1
#
_entry.id   AF-A0A1H3SW34-F1
#
_cell.length_a   1.000
_cell.length_b   1.000
_cell.length_c   1.000
_cell.angle_alpha   90.00
_cell.angle_beta   90.00
_cell.angle_gamma   90.00
#
_symmetry.space_group_name_H-M   'P 1'
#
loop_
_entity.id
_entity.type
_entity.pdbx_description
1 polymer ?
#
loop_
_entity_poly.entity_id
_entity_poly.type
_entity_poly.pdbx_seq_one_letter_code
_entity_poly.pdbx_strand_id
1 'polypeptide(L)'
;MKQIDVLIVVDVDGALSTGSTGGLSQNVYLIDTNKYFGSGAEGQAELQTACTEGQFINWSVTGVSPSSAVQINRFTGQMVNDGICKPRLVASPAGTYWQGQVEAQGFKGRQQYSVELTVEGTVMNFDPFLNIK
;
A
#
# COMPACT_ATOMS: atom_id res chain seq x y z
N MET A 1 1.47 -20.95 4.29
CA MET A 1 0.40 -19.95 4.13
C MET A 1 1.06 -18.70 3.55
N LYS A 2 0.68 -18.26 2.35
CA LYS A 2 1.42 -17.25 1.56
C LYS A 2 0.71 -15.88 1.62
N GLN A 3 0.65 -15.29 2.81
CA GLN A 3 0.20 -13.92 3.02
C GLN A 3 1.40 -12.98 2.98
N ILE A 4 1.21 -11.79 2.44
CA ILE A 4 2.18 -10.71 2.49
C ILE A 4 1.50 -9.55 3.21
N ASP A 5 2.08 -9.09 4.31
CA ASP A 5 1.56 -7.95 5.05
C ASP A 5 2.40 -6.73 4.68
N VAL A 6 1.72 -5.63 4.36
CA VAL A 6 2.30 -4.35 3.98
C VAL A 6 1.85 -3.32 5.01
N LEU A 7 2.81 -2.71 5.68
CA LEU A 7 2.59 -1.57 6.57
C LEU A 7 2.94 -0.28 5.84
N ILE A 8 1.97 0.63 5.77
CA ILE A 8 2.13 1.99 5.28
C ILE A 8 2.31 2.90 6.49
N VAL A 9 3.42 3.63 6.56
CA VAL A 9 3.73 4.57 7.63
C VAL A 9 3.77 5.97 7.05
N VAL A 10 3.05 6.92 7.65
CA VAL A 10 2.94 8.30 7.14
C VAL A 10 3.52 9.30 8.14
N ASP A 11 4.47 10.12 7.70
CA ASP A 11 4.81 11.38 8.37
C ASP A 11 3.72 12.41 8.05
N VAL A 12 2.74 12.51 8.95
CA VAL A 12 1.55 13.34 8.77
C VAL A 12 1.88 14.82 8.76
N ASP A 13 2.77 15.26 9.66
CA ASP A 13 3.17 16.68 9.74
C ASP A 13 3.96 17.09 8.49
N GLY A 14 4.85 16.21 8.01
CA GLY A 14 5.57 16.39 6.75
C GLY A 14 4.62 16.43 5.54
N ALA A 15 3.68 15.49 5.45
CA ALA A 15 2.72 15.41 4.36
C ALA A 15 1.81 16.66 4.28
N LEU A 16 1.34 17.16 5.42
CA LEU A 16 0.47 18.35 5.47
C LEU A 16 1.25 19.64 5.22
N SER A 17 2.50 19.74 5.68
CA SER A 17 3.32 20.95 5.52
C SER A 17 3.86 21.13 4.09
N THR A 18 4.15 20.03 3.40
CA THR A 18 4.64 20.07 2.01
C THR A 18 3.51 20.22 0.97
N GLY A 19 2.25 20.05 1.38
CA GLY A 19 1.09 20.22 0.50
C GLY A 19 1.27 19.50 -0.85
N SER A 20 0.96 20.16 -1.96
CA SER A 20 1.06 19.57 -3.30
C SER A 20 2.47 19.51 -3.89
N THR A 21 3.48 20.13 -3.28
CA THR A 21 4.84 20.27 -3.86
C THR A 21 5.79 19.13 -3.48
N GLY A 22 5.55 18.46 -2.35
CA GLY A 22 6.22 17.22 -1.93
C GLY A 22 5.26 16.06 -1.67
N GLY A 23 4.03 16.40 -1.26
CA GLY A 23 2.92 15.46 -1.14
C GLY A 23 3.18 14.30 -0.18
N LEU A 24 2.31 13.31 -0.29
CA LEU A 24 2.39 12.08 0.49
C LEU A 24 3.58 11.20 0.06
N SER A 25 4.03 11.27 -1.20
CA SER A 25 5.11 10.41 -1.73
C SER A 25 6.48 10.64 -1.10
N GLN A 26 6.76 11.85 -0.59
CA GLN A 26 8.00 12.13 0.16
C GLN A 26 7.89 11.82 1.65
N ASN A 27 6.67 11.55 2.13
CA ASN A 27 6.34 11.45 3.55
C ASN A 27 5.67 10.11 3.89
N VAL A 28 5.81 9.11 3.01
CA VAL A 28 5.26 7.76 3.20
C VAL A 28 6.35 6.72 3.03
N TYR A 29 6.30 5.74 3.92
CA TYR A 29 7.27 4.66 4.02
C TYR A 29 6.50 3.35 4.03
N LEU A 30 6.96 2.37 3.25
CA LEU A 30 6.30 1.07 3.15
C LEU A 30 7.28 -0.04 3.47
N ILE A 31 6.83 -1.01 4.24
CA ILE A 31 7.58 -2.20 4.61
C ILE A 31 6.65 -3.41 4.42
N ASP A 32 7.17 -4.49 3.86
CA ASP A 32 6.45 -5.75 3.77
C ASP A 32 7.17 -6.94 4.42
N THR A 33 6.41 -8.03 4.63
CA THR A 33 6.93 -9.28 5.19
C THR A 33 7.72 -10.13 4.19
N ASN A 34 7.90 -9.66 2.96
CA ASN A 34 8.45 -10.42 1.84
C ASN A 34 9.83 -9.93 1.37
N LYS A 35 10.49 -9.07 2.17
CA LYS A 35 11.84 -8.53 1.95
C LYS A 35 12.87 -9.55 1.43
N TYR A 36 12.93 -10.75 2.01
CA TYR A 36 13.89 -11.79 1.58
C TYR A 36 13.53 -12.43 0.23
N PHE A 37 12.26 -12.42 -0.16
CA PHE A 37 11.74 -13.03 -1.38
C PHE A 37 11.67 -12.08 -2.58
N GLY A 38 12.39 -10.95 -2.50
CA GLY A 38 12.64 -10.08 -3.66
C GLY A 38 11.75 -8.84 -3.73
N SER A 39 11.06 -8.47 -2.64
CA SER A 39 10.54 -7.11 -2.51
C SER A 39 11.69 -6.10 -2.59
N GLY A 40 11.46 -4.96 -3.23
CA GLY A 40 12.45 -3.90 -3.42
C GLY A 40 11.89 -2.54 -3.06
N ALA A 41 12.77 -1.54 -2.89
CA ALA A 41 12.40 -0.19 -2.48
C ALA A 41 11.68 -0.12 -1.11
N GLU A 42 12.03 -1.02 -0.19
CA GLU A 42 11.62 -0.97 1.22
C GLU A 42 11.95 0.40 1.85
N GLY A 43 10.99 0.94 2.59
CA GLY A 43 11.08 2.26 3.21
C GLY A 43 10.90 3.43 2.24
N GLN A 44 10.46 3.19 1.01
CA GLN A 44 10.16 4.24 0.02
C GLN A 44 8.67 4.18 -0.39
N ALA A 45 8.15 5.28 -0.93
CA ALA A 45 6.78 5.34 -1.45
C ALA A 45 6.54 4.40 -2.64
N GLU A 46 7.60 4.05 -3.37
CA GLU A 46 7.55 3.17 -4.54
C GLU A 46 7.89 1.71 -4.20
N LEU A 47 7.50 1.22 -3.01
CA LEU A 47 7.69 -0.19 -2.63
C LEU A 47 7.21 -1.11 -3.76
N GLN A 48 8.03 -2.12 -4.06
CA GLN A 48 7.76 -3.13 -5.06
C GLN A 48 7.55 -4.47 -4.36
N THR A 49 6.32 -4.72 -3.91
CA THR A 49 5.98 -5.96 -3.20
C THR A 49 6.04 -7.14 -4.16
N ALA A 50 6.99 -8.05 -3.93
CA ALA A 50 7.10 -9.27 -4.72
C ALA A 50 5.96 -10.23 -4.37
N CYS A 51 5.24 -10.73 -5.36
CA CYS A 51 4.11 -11.64 -5.14
C CYS A 51 3.90 -12.61 -6.31
N THR A 52 3.09 -13.64 -6.10
CA THR A 52 2.68 -14.63 -7.11
C THR A 52 1.17 -14.79 -7.11
N GLU A 53 0.62 -15.34 -8.20
CA GLU A 53 -0.78 -15.78 -8.31
C GLU A 53 -1.27 -16.50 -7.03
N GLY A 54 -2.48 -16.15 -6.61
CA GLY A 54 -3.19 -16.74 -5.48
C GLY A 54 -2.74 -16.27 -4.10
N GLN A 55 -1.66 -15.48 -3.98
CA GLN A 55 -1.25 -14.90 -2.69
C GLN A 55 -2.24 -13.83 -2.23
N PHE A 56 -2.41 -13.72 -0.91
CA PHE A 56 -3.12 -12.61 -0.31
C PHE A 56 -2.12 -11.53 0.11
N ILE A 57 -2.48 -10.28 -0.13
CA ILE A 57 -1.77 -9.12 0.38
C ILE A 57 -2.70 -8.37 1.32
N ASN A 58 -2.19 -8.04 2.51
CA ASN A 58 -2.89 -7.28 3.54
C ASN A 58 -2.20 -5.92 3.69
N TRP A 59 -2.94 -4.83 3.64
CA TRP A 59 -2.45 -3.48 3.86
C TRP A 59 -3.04 -2.89 5.13
N SER A 60 -2.18 -2.27 5.91
CA SER A 60 -2.57 -1.42 7.05
C SER A 60 -1.83 -0.09 6.96
N VAL A 61 -2.35 0.94 7.63
CA VAL A 61 -1.75 2.26 7.66
C VAL A 61 -1.65 2.78 9.08
N THR A 62 -0.59 3.52 9.37
CA THR A 62 -0.40 4.22 10.64
C THR A 62 0.42 5.49 10.45
N GLY A 63 0.27 6.45 11.35
CA GLY A 63 1.12 7.63 11.39
C GLY A 63 2.43 7.35 12.14
N VAL A 64 3.49 8.10 11.84
CA VAL A 64 4.72 8.09 12.65
C VAL A 64 4.40 8.57 14.07
N SER A 65 3.59 9.63 14.20
CA SER A 65 3.08 10.06 15.50
C SER A 65 1.89 9.17 15.90
N PRO A 66 1.84 8.69 17.17
CA PRO A 66 0.76 7.83 17.65
C PRO A 66 -0.59 8.55 17.74
N SER A 67 -0.60 9.89 17.72
CA SER A 67 -1.83 10.68 17.75
C SER A 67 -2.39 10.99 16.36
N SER A 68 -1.66 10.66 15.28
CA SER A 68 -2.06 10.99 13.93
C SER A 68 -3.26 10.15 13.46
N ALA A 69 -4.24 10.82 12.86
CA ALA A 69 -5.35 10.19 12.18
C ALA A 69 -5.01 9.98 10.70
N VAL A 70 -4.82 8.72 10.32
CA VAL A 70 -4.63 8.31 8.92
C VAL A 70 -5.45 7.06 8.61
N GLN A 71 -6.07 7.04 7.43
CA GLN A 71 -6.89 5.92 6.97
C GLN A 71 -6.72 5.70 5.46
N ILE A 72 -6.77 4.45 5.03
CA ILE A 72 -6.86 4.11 3.61
C ILE A 72 -8.32 4.25 3.17
N ASN A 73 -8.56 5.10 2.17
CA ASN A 73 -9.89 5.30 1.58
C ASN A 73 -10.19 4.23 0.53
N ARG A 74 -9.25 4.02 -0.41
CA ARG A 74 -9.41 3.10 -1.54
C ARG A 74 -8.09 2.83 -2.25
N PHE A 75 -8.12 1.82 -3.10
CA PHE A 75 -7.06 1.51 -4.06
C PHE A 75 -7.56 1.80 -5.48
N THR A 76 -6.71 2.38 -6.31
CA THR A 76 -6.96 2.61 -7.74
C THR A 76 -5.72 2.27 -8.57
N GLY A 77 -5.72 2.62 -9.86
CA GLY A 77 -4.57 2.39 -10.75
C GLY A 77 -4.61 1.04 -11.46
N GLN A 78 -3.51 0.74 -12.15
CA GLN A 78 -3.44 -0.36 -13.13
C GLN A 78 -3.75 -1.72 -12.50
N MET A 79 -3.25 -2.00 -11.29
CA MET A 79 -3.53 -3.23 -10.54
C MET A 79 -5.03 -3.49 -10.39
N VAL A 80 -5.82 -2.46 -10.08
CA VAL A 80 -7.26 -2.58 -9.88
C VAL A 80 -7.98 -2.66 -11.22
N ASN A 81 -7.58 -1.82 -12.18
CA ASN A 81 -8.21 -1.73 -13.51
C ASN A 81 -8.04 -3.03 -14.31
N ASP A 82 -6.85 -3.62 -14.29
CA ASP A 82 -6.54 -4.88 -14.98
C ASP A 82 -7.05 -6.10 -14.21
N GLY A 83 -7.65 -5.88 -13.02
CA GLY A 83 -8.18 -6.94 -12.17
C GLY A 83 -7.12 -7.84 -11.56
N ILE A 84 -5.86 -7.40 -11.50
CA ILE A 84 -4.73 -8.15 -10.91
C ILE A 84 -4.91 -8.34 -9.41
N CYS A 85 -5.44 -7.33 -8.72
CA CYS A 85 -5.78 -7.43 -7.31
C CYS A 85 -6.81 -6.35 -6.98
N LYS A 86 -7.87 -6.72 -6.27
CA LYS A 86 -8.97 -5.83 -5.90
C LYS A 86 -9.10 -5.77 -4.38
N PRO A 87 -8.35 -4.88 -3.71
CA PRO A 87 -8.38 -4.79 -2.25
C PRO A 87 -9.77 -4.42 -1.73
N ARG A 88 -10.17 -5.03 -0.62
CA ARG A 88 -11.41 -4.75 0.11
C ARG A 88 -11.12 -4.61 1.60
N LEU A 89 -11.93 -3.81 2.28
CA LEU A 89 -11.85 -3.68 3.74
C LEU A 89 -12.25 -4.99 4.42
N VAL A 90 -11.45 -5.43 5.38
CA VAL A 90 -11.70 -6.60 6.22
C VAL A 90 -11.64 -6.17 7.68
N ALA A 91 -12.72 -6.43 8.41
CA ALA A 91 -12.77 -6.23 9.85
C ALA A 91 -12.39 -7.53 10.57
N SER A 92 -11.51 -7.44 11.56
CA SER A 92 -11.11 -8.56 12.40
C SER A 92 -11.07 -8.14 13.87
N PRO A 93 -11.02 -9.08 14.83
CA PRO A 93 -10.82 -8.75 16.24
C PRO A 93 -9.52 -7.97 16.52
N ALA A 94 -8.51 -8.09 15.65
CA ALA A 94 -7.23 -7.38 15.76
C ALA A 94 -7.27 -5.97 15.14
N GLY A 95 -8.40 -5.57 14.55
CA GLY A 95 -8.57 -4.30 13.85
C GLY A 95 -8.97 -4.49 12.39
N THR A 96 -9.04 -3.37 11.70
CA THR A 96 -9.47 -3.29 10.29
C THR A 96 -8.25 -3.11 9.39
N TYR A 97 -8.19 -3.88 8.32
CA TYR A 97 -7.14 -3.80 7.31
C TYR A 97 -7.74 -3.98 5.92
N TRP A 98 -7.00 -3.66 4.87
CA TRP A 98 -7.39 -3.93 3.50
C TRP A 98 -6.77 -5.23 3.03
N GLN A 99 -7.51 -6.07 2.31
CA GLN A 99 -7.00 -7.33 1.78
C GLN A 99 -7.37 -7.50 0.32
N GLY A 100 -6.45 -8.02 -0.47
CA GLY A 100 -6.69 -8.42 -1.85
C GLY A 100 -5.96 -9.72 -2.17
N GLN A 101 -6.51 -10.49 -3.10
CA GLN A 101 -5.87 -11.68 -3.65
C GLN A 101 -5.25 -11.32 -4.99
N VAL A 102 -4.04 -11.82 -5.25
CA VAL A 102 -3.34 -11.65 -6.53
C VAL A 102 -3.95 -12.62 -7.55
N GLU A 103 -4.66 -12.08 -8.53
CA GLU A 103 -5.24 -12.74 -9.69
C GLU A 103 -4.45 -12.30 -10.94
N ALA A 104 -3.20 -12.76 -11.03
CA ALA A 104 -2.26 -12.34 -12.07
C ALA A 104 -2.67 -12.75 -13.48
N GLN A 105 -3.51 -13.78 -13.66
CA GLN A 105 -4.05 -14.17 -14.98
C GLN A 105 -2.96 -14.44 -16.02
N GLY A 106 -1.83 -14.99 -15.57
CA GLY A 106 -0.65 -15.25 -16.40
C GLY A 106 0.28 -14.05 -16.62
N PHE A 107 -0.08 -12.85 -16.16
CA PHE A 107 0.79 -11.67 -16.19
C PHE A 107 2.01 -11.86 -15.27
N LYS A 108 3.15 -11.30 -15.72
CA LYS A 108 4.41 -11.25 -14.99
C LYS A 108 5.02 -9.86 -15.15
N GLY A 109 5.60 -9.33 -14.08
CA GLY A 109 6.23 -8.01 -14.09
C GLY A 109 5.61 -7.03 -13.11
N ARG A 110 5.85 -5.74 -13.33
CA ARG A 110 5.39 -4.67 -12.44
C ARG A 110 3.98 -4.24 -12.78
N GLN A 111 3.18 -4.06 -11.74
CA GLN A 111 1.85 -3.50 -11.83
C GLN A 111 1.69 -2.37 -10.82
N GLN A 112 1.53 -1.14 -11.33
CA GLN A 112 1.35 0.03 -10.47
C GLN A 112 -0.04 0.01 -9.83
N TYR A 113 -0.14 0.51 -8.60
CA TYR A 113 -1.40 0.90 -7.99
C TYR A 113 -1.26 2.23 -7.27
N SER A 114 -2.37 2.91 -7.03
CA SER A 114 -2.42 4.12 -6.22
C SER A 114 -3.21 3.86 -4.95
N VAL A 115 -2.68 4.30 -3.81
CA VAL A 115 -3.37 4.22 -2.53
C VAL A 115 -3.83 5.63 -2.16
N GLU A 116 -5.14 5.81 -2.03
CA GLU A 116 -5.72 7.06 -1.56
C GLU A 116 -5.87 6.99 -0.04
N LEU A 117 -5.27 7.95 0.67
CA LEU A 117 -5.35 8.11 2.11
C LEU A 117 -6.13 9.37 2.47
N THR A 118 -6.86 9.32 3.60
CA THR A 118 -7.21 10.54 4.33
C THR A 118 -6.18 10.73 5.45
N VAL A 119 -5.53 11.89 5.46
CA VAL A 119 -4.51 12.33 6.43
C VAL A 119 -5.04 13.58 7.13
N GLU A 120 -5.48 13.46 8.39
CA GLU A 120 -6.13 14.54 9.17
C GLU A 120 -7.24 15.27 8.37
N GLY A 121 -8.06 14.51 7.66
CA GLY A 121 -9.16 15.02 6.82
C GLY A 121 -8.74 15.48 5.41
N THR A 122 -7.46 15.53 5.09
CA THR A 122 -6.96 15.85 3.75
C THR A 122 -6.76 14.59 2.92
N VAL A 123 -7.31 14.55 1.71
CA VAL A 123 -7.15 13.40 0.81
C VAL A 123 -5.84 13.54 0.02
N MET A 124 -5.01 12.49 0.06
CA MET A 124 -3.72 12.42 -0.63
C MET A 124 -3.50 11.01 -1.21
N ASN A 125 -2.56 10.85 -2.14
CA ASN A 125 -2.23 9.55 -2.69
C ASN A 125 -0.73 9.36 -2.95
N PHE A 126 -0.33 8.11 -3.17
CA PHE A 126 1.00 7.71 -3.59
C PHE A 126 0.92 6.38 -4.37
N ASP A 127 1.97 6.08 -5.16
CA ASP A 127 1.90 5.07 -6.22
C ASP A 127 2.98 3.97 -6.10
N PRO A 128 2.77 2.94 -5.28
CA PRO A 128 3.61 1.75 -5.19
C PRO A 128 3.35 0.74 -6.33
N PHE A 129 4.04 -0.40 -6.27
CA PHE A 129 3.95 -1.44 -7.29
C PHE A 129 3.82 -2.85 -6.68
N LEU A 130 3.07 -3.72 -7.35
CA LEU A 130 3.25 -5.16 -7.22
C LEU A 130 4.29 -5.64 -8.24
N ASN A 131 5.13 -6.58 -7.84
CA ASN A 131 6.13 -7.22 -8.71
C ASN A 131 5.82 -8.70 -8.83
N ILE A 132 5.02 -9.04 -9.83
CA ILE A 132 4.42 -10.37 -10.00
C ILE A 132 5.44 -11.31 -10.65
N LYS A 133 5.76 -12.38 -9.93
CA LYS A 133 6.72 -13.43 -10.32
C LYS A 133 6.02 -14.66 -10.84
#